data_AF-A0A9P8AWA3-F1
#
_entry.id   AF-A0A9P8AWA3-F1
#
_cell.length_a   1.000
_cell.length_b   1.000
_cell.length_c   1.000
_cell.angle_alpha   90.00
_cell.angle_beta   90.00
_cell.angle_gamma   90.00
#
_symmetry.space_group_name_H-M   'P 1'
#
loop_
_entity.id
_entity.type
_entity.pdbx_description
1 polymer ?
#
loop_
_entity_poly.entity_id
_entity_poly.type
_entity_poly.pdbx_seq_one_letter_code
_entity_poly.pdbx_strand_id
1 'polypeptide(L)'
;MNTEPQKSGIRSALEYTGIPKSWLSKRPKLPSRNWLIFLTVTSSLTGLFIYDRQQCKKIRQEYIDKVKHLSEETPDHLSYPRKVTVYGSKWPGDEDHDQSMRYFRKYVKPILVAAAVDYEMVNGKRHGDIATRIADEVKKQRRLDLGLDSPPERSGMPPQYTWRTKEQLRQQELDGGIVIVGRPTWKEFMTGLKNGWTEPLDVVDHEEELSRELEADGRFDEPDEPMEVASVSPAQMHNSQFYASLQAKPSLPPLPLPSPSPTMDVPATITALPPILLVSFVDYVGIKLVPNMIWDWMNRRHHVRVGAEAGYRLVMANTRPINPPATKPLFSDITNPPTPETDLDFDKSMEGYFKSSLQSIPSDIERTRKKYYEQLPAKLVIARELARNVREPTSDEVKYPPPTEVELRAERMTKEKRWRKDLKGWEIVKPSQEVSWDPRFENALTVFVDPPKETESKEEPSVNDTSSS
;
A
#
# COMPACT_ATOMS: atom_id res chain seq x y z
N MET A 1 22.22 56.27 64.88
CA MET A 1 23.17 55.48 64.09
C MET A 1 22.53 54.13 63.81
N ASN A 2 21.97 53.93 62.61
CA ASN A 2 21.42 52.63 62.22
C ASN A 2 22.57 51.76 61.73
N THR A 3 22.85 50.68 62.44
CA THR A 3 23.84 49.67 62.09
C THR A 3 23.32 48.83 60.93
N GLU A 4 24.03 48.84 59.79
CA GLU A 4 23.70 47.92 58.69
C GLU A 4 23.99 46.48 59.10
N PRO A 5 23.08 45.53 58.81
CA PRO A 5 23.29 44.12 59.16
C PRO A 5 24.44 43.52 58.35
N GLN A 6 25.35 42.78 59.01
CA GLN A 6 26.49 42.13 58.38
C GLN A 6 26.04 41.21 57.23
N LYS A 7 26.59 41.46 56.03
CA LYS A 7 26.29 40.71 54.81
C LYS A 7 26.96 39.32 54.86
N SER A 8 26.19 38.26 54.65
CA SER A 8 26.72 36.89 54.60
C SER A 8 27.70 36.69 53.42
N GLY A 9 28.72 35.84 53.60
CA GLY A 9 29.87 35.73 52.68
C GLY A 9 29.53 35.46 51.21
N ILE A 10 28.49 34.66 50.93
CA ILE A 10 28.02 34.37 49.57
C ILE A 10 27.41 35.64 48.91
N ARG A 11 26.73 36.49 49.69
CA ARG A 11 26.15 37.74 49.19
C ARG A 11 27.22 38.79 48.87
N SER A 12 28.29 38.84 49.66
CA SER A 12 29.47 39.67 49.40
C SER A 12 30.16 39.26 48.09
N ALA A 13 30.35 37.97 47.87
CA ALA A 13 31.03 37.45 46.68
C ALA A 13 30.26 37.68 45.37
N LEU A 14 28.92 37.59 45.40
CA LEU A 14 28.07 37.74 44.21
C LEU A 14 27.64 39.20 43.94
N GLU A 15 27.94 40.15 44.83
CA GLU A 15 27.58 41.56 44.64
C GLU A 15 28.34 42.19 43.45
N TYR A 16 29.51 41.65 43.11
CA TYR A 16 30.38 42.14 42.02
C TYR A 16 30.19 41.40 40.70
N THR A 17 29.32 40.38 40.62
CA THR A 17 29.14 39.56 39.41
C THR A 17 28.07 40.12 38.46
N GLY A 18 27.66 41.39 38.62
CA GLY A 18 26.68 42.07 37.76
C GLY A 18 25.23 41.61 37.95
N ILE A 19 24.96 40.74 38.94
CA ILE A 19 23.62 40.26 39.27
C ILE A 19 22.90 41.34 40.10
N PRO A 20 21.67 41.75 39.74
CA PRO A 20 20.93 42.74 40.51
C PRO A 20 20.78 42.32 41.99
N LYS A 21 21.05 43.25 42.91
CA LYS A 21 20.93 43.01 44.37
C LYS A 21 19.53 42.52 44.78
N SER A 22 18.51 42.90 43.99
CA SER A 22 17.11 42.45 44.14
C SER A 22 16.91 40.96 43.86
N TRP A 23 17.77 40.32 43.06
CA TRP A 23 17.72 38.88 42.79
C TRP A 23 18.43 38.10 43.90
N LEU A 24 19.53 38.64 44.44
CA LEU A 24 20.29 38.06 45.56
C LEU A 24 19.55 38.12 46.92
N SER A 25 18.63 39.07 47.09
CA SER A 25 17.78 39.19 48.29
C SER A 25 16.46 38.41 48.18
N LYS A 26 16.06 38.01 46.96
CA LYS A 26 14.80 37.30 46.71
C LYS A 26 14.94 35.84 47.16
N ARG A 27 14.35 35.52 48.31
CA ARG A 27 14.17 34.12 48.73
C ARG A 27 13.16 33.46 47.78
N PRO A 28 13.54 32.43 47.00
CA PRO A 28 12.57 31.73 46.16
C PRO A 28 11.53 31.08 47.07
N LYS A 29 10.27 31.51 46.97
CA LYS A 29 9.17 30.82 47.64
C LYS A 29 8.96 29.51 46.91
N LEU A 30 8.83 28.41 47.66
CA LEU A 30 8.46 27.13 47.07
C LEU A 30 7.14 27.32 46.31
N PRO A 31 7.04 26.79 45.10
CA PRO A 31 5.80 26.85 44.36
C PRO A 31 4.67 26.12 45.11
N SER A 32 3.43 26.54 44.86
CA SER A 32 2.26 25.94 45.51
C SER A 32 2.14 24.44 45.19
N ARG A 33 1.41 23.68 46.02
CA ARG A 33 1.18 22.24 45.82
C ARG A 33 0.72 21.91 44.39
N ASN A 34 -0.26 22.64 43.88
CA ASN A 34 -0.78 22.40 42.51
C ASN A 34 0.28 22.67 41.44
N TRP A 35 1.14 23.67 41.66
CA TRP A 35 2.22 23.98 40.73
C TRP A 35 3.37 22.96 40.79
N LEU A 36 3.68 22.44 41.98
CA LEU A 36 4.61 21.31 42.12
C LEU A 36 4.09 20.07 41.39
N ILE A 37 2.81 19.72 41.58
CA ILE A 37 2.18 18.59 40.86
C ILE A 37 2.22 18.82 39.36
N PHE A 38 1.90 20.03 38.91
CA PHE A 38 1.95 20.38 37.50
C PHE A 38 3.37 20.24 36.93
N LEU A 39 4.38 20.80 37.60
CA LEU A 39 5.77 20.70 37.15
C LEU A 39 6.31 19.28 37.19
N THR A 40 6.01 18.49 38.22
CA THR A 40 6.51 17.12 38.33
C THR A 40 5.93 16.25 37.22
N VAL A 41 4.63 16.35 36.95
CA VAL A 41 3.96 15.61 35.87
C VAL A 41 4.50 16.05 34.51
N THR A 42 4.51 17.36 34.21
CA THR A 42 4.98 17.86 32.91
C THR A 42 6.46 17.60 32.67
N SER A 43 7.33 17.77 33.68
CA SER A 43 8.76 17.46 33.59
C SER A 43 8.99 15.96 33.38
N SER A 44 8.26 15.10 34.10
CA SER A 44 8.34 13.65 33.93
C SER A 44 7.94 13.20 32.53
N LEU A 45 6.79 13.67 32.01
CA LEU A 45 6.35 13.37 30.64
C LEU A 45 7.35 13.85 29.58
N THR A 46 7.87 15.08 29.77
CA THR A 46 8.87 15.66 28.86
C THR A 46 10.18 14.87 28.90
N GLY A 47 10.63 14.46 30.09
CA GLY A 47 11.81 13.62 30.29
C GLY A 47 11.68 12.27 29.60
N LEU A 48 10.54 11.59 29.75
CA LEU A 48 10.25 10.31 29.07
C LEU A 48 10.28 10.47 27.54
N PHE A 49 9.67 11.55 27.03
CA PHE A 49 9.65 11.83 25.60
C PHE A 49 11.05 12.11 25.02
N ILE A 50 11.88 12.89 25.72
CA ILE A 50 13.27 13.16 25.32
C ILE A 50 14.08 11.86 25.37
N TYR A 51 13.90 11.06 26.42
CA TYR A 51 14.56 9.78 26.58
C TYR A 51 14.23 8.81 25.44
N ASP A 52 12.94 8.63 25.09
CA ASP A 52 12.54 7.75 23.97
C ASP A 52 13.17 8.20 22.65
N ARG A 53 13.24 9.51 22.38
CA ARG A 53 13.91 10.04 21.19
C ARG A 53 15.41 9.78 21.17
N GLN A 54 16.09 9.89 22.31
CA GLN A 54 17.51 9.56 22.42
C GLN A 54 17.73 8.06 22.17
N GLN A 55 16.90 7.19 22.75
CA GLN A 55 16.96 5.74 22.51
C GLN A 55 16.69 5.40 21.05
N CYS A 56 15.69 6.03 20.42
CA CYS A 56 15.43 5.88 18.98
C CYS A 56 16.66 6.23 18.13
N LYS A 57 17.37 7.31 18.46
CA LYS A 57 18.61 7.69 17.76
C LYS A 57 19.72 6.67 17.98
N LYS A 58 19.90 6.21 19.23
CA LYS A 58 20.91 5.21 19.59
C LYS A 58 20.70 3.90 18.86
N ILE A 59 19.48 3.36 18.88
CA ILE A 59 19.12 2.11 18.19
C ILE A 59 19.35 2.25 16.69
N ARG A 60 18.90 3.36 16.09
CA ARG A 60 19.13 3.58 14.65
C ARG A 60 20.61 3.61 14.32
N GLN A 61 21.41 4.35 15.10
CA GLN A 61 22.85 4.45 14.87
C GLN A 61 23.53 3.09 15.00
N GLU A 62 23.16 2.28 16.00
CA GLU A 62 23.68 0.93 16.18
C GLU A 62 23.50 0.06 14.94
N TYR A 63 22.32 0.07 14.31
CA TYR A 63 22.07 -0.70 13.09
C TYR A 63 22.71 -0.09 11.85
N ILE A 64 22.80 1.25 11.77
CA ILE A 64 23.55 1.92 10.69
C ILE A 64 25.02 1.52 10.75
N ASP A 65 25.64 1.55 11.92
CA ASP A 65 27.05 1.20 12.11
C ASP A 65 27.31 -0.27 11.73
N LYS A 66 26.35 -1.17 11.98
CA LYS A 66 26.42 -2.58 11.55
C LYS A 66 26.46 -2.74 10.03
N VAL A 67 25.68 -1.95 9.26
CA VAL A 67 25.57 -2.12 7.80
C VAL A 67 26.47 -1.20 6.99
N LYS A 68 27.04 -0.15 7.63
CA LYS A 68 27.80 0.91 6.95
C LYS A 68 28.95 0.38 6.12
N HIS A 69 29.61 -0.70 6.57
CA HIS A 69 30.74 -1.31 5.86
C HIS A 69 30.39 -1.72 4.43
N LEU A 70 29.16 -2.19 4.19
CA LEU A 70 28.69 -2.61 2.86
C LEU A 70 28.62 -1.46 1.87
N SER A 71 28.42 -0.22 2.35
CA SER A 71 28.41 0.96 1.49
C SER A 71 29.80 1.48 1.14
N GLU A 72 30.83 1.08 1.89
CA GLU A 72 32.22 1.49 1.70
C GLU A 72 32.95 0.59 0.70
N GLU A 73 32.43 -0.61 0.44
CA GLU A 73 32.93 -1.50 -0.60
C GLU A 73 32.76 -0.86 -1.98
N THR A 74 33.84 -0.77 -2.75
CA THR A 74 33.78 -0.22 -4.12
C THR A 74 33.19 -1.25 -5.06
N PRO A 75 31.97 -1.05 -5.61
CA PRO A 75 31.38 -1.99 -6.56
C PRO A 75 32.14 -1.93 -7.89
N ASP A 76 32.09 -3.03 -8.64
CA ASP A 76 32.59 -3.03 -10.02
C ASP A 76 31.79 -2.03 -10.87
N HIS A 77 32.45 -1.31 -11.77
CA HIS A 77 31.84 -0.24 -12.57
C HIS A 77 30.71 -0.74 -13.50
N LEU A 78 30.74 -2.03 -13.84
CA LEU A 78 29.73 -2.69 -14.65
C LEU A 78 28.66 -3.41 -13.82
N SER A 79 28.87 -3.53 -12.49
CA SER A 79 27.89 -4.12 -11.59
C SER A 79 26.71 -3.18 -11.36
N TYR A 80 25.51 -3.76 -11.28
CA TYR A 80 24.31 -3.02 -10.96
C TYR A 80 24.00 -3.15 -9.47
N PRO A 81 23.59 -2.06 -8.80
CA PRO A 81 23.21 -2.14 -7.41
C PRO A 81 21.99 -3.04 -7.22
N ARG A 82 21.94 -3.70 -6.07
CA ARG A 82 20.80 -4.48 -5.61
C ARG A 82 19.59 -3.55 -5.47
N LYS A 83 18.48 -3.91 -6.11
CA LYS A 83 17.23 -3.14 -6.09
C LYS A 83 16.12 -3.91 -5.39
N VAL A 84 15.44 -3.25 -4.47
CA VAL A 84 14.33 -3.81 -3.67
C VAL A 84 13.02 -3.14 -4.04
N THR A 85 11.94 -3.91 -4.21
CA THR A 85 10.60 -3.34 -4.45
C THR A 85 9.79 -3.37 -3.17
N VAL A 86 9.31 -2.22 -2.73
CA VAL A 86 8.54 -2.02 -1.50
C VAL A 86 7.09 -1.82 -1.85
N TYR A 87 6.22 -2.76 -1.46
CA TYR A 87 4.78 -2.65 -1.59
C TYR A 87 4.15 -2.20 -0.27
N GLY A 88 3.14 -1.36 -0.38
CA GLY A 88 2.30 -0.94 0.74
C GLY A 88 0.94 -0.54 0.23
N SER A 89 -0.09 -1.09 0.85
CA SER A 89 -1.47 -0.74 0.60
C SER A 89 -1.95 0.28 1.63
N LYS A 90 -3.12 0.86 1.34
CA LYS A 90 -3.89 1.65 2.28
C LYS A 90 -4.36 0.80 3.47
N TRP A 91 -4.26 1.34 4.69
CA TRP A 91 -4.82 0.71 5.88
C TRP A 91 -6.36 0.79 5.87
N PRO A 92 -7.08 -0.30 6.19
CA PRO A 92 -8.54 -0.30 6.17
C PRO A 92 -9.17 0.74 7.09
N GLY A 93 -9.97 1.63 6.50
CA GLY A 93 -10.70 2.67 7.22
C GLY A 93 -9.91 3.93 7.58
N ASP A 94 -8.63 3.98 7.23
CA ASP A 94 -7.88 5.24 7.18
C ASP A 94 -8.30 6.05 5.93
N GLU A 95 -8.09 7.36 5.93
CA GLU A 95 -8.22 8.19 4.73
C GLU A 95 -6.87 8.27 3.99
N ASP A 96 -5.76 8.32 4.73
CA ASP A 96 -4.41 8.48 4.22
C ASP A 96 -3.86 7.16 3.64
N HIS A 97 -3.80 7.04 2.32
CA HIS A 97 -3.23 5.85 1.66
C HIS A 97 -1.70 5.73 1.81
N ASP A 98 -0.99 6.77 2.24
CA ASP A 98 0.49 6.82 2.30
C ASP A 98 1.07 6.39 3.65
N GLN A 99 0.24 6.00 4.61
CA GLN A 99 0.69 5.75 5.98
C GLN A 99 1.69 4.59 6.08
N SER A 100 1.47 3.50 5.34
CA SER A 100 2.40 2.35 5.25
C SER A 100 3.76 2.78 4.69
N MET A 101 3.75 3.61 3.64
CA MET A 101 4.96 4.14 3.01
C MET A 101 5.71 5.13 3.91
N ARG A 102 4.99 5.95 4.68
CA ARG A 102 5.59 6.83 5.70
C ARG A 102 6.27 6.02 6.79
N TYR A 103 5.67 4.90 7.21
CA TYR A 103 6.27 3.98 8.17
C TYR A 103 7.60 3.43 7.64
N PHE A 104 7.62 2.93 6.40
CA PHE A 104 8.83 2.44 5.74
C PHE A 104 9.93 3.52 5.67
N ARG A 105 9.61 4.74 5.19
CA ARG A 105 10.57 5.86 5.09
C ARG A 105 11.20 6.21 6.43
N LYS A 106 10.45 6.06 7.52
CA LYS A 106 10.86 6.50 8.85
C LYS A 106 11.74 5.47 9.57
N TYR A 107 11.44 4.18 9.41
CA TYR A 107 12.04 3.13 10.22
C TYR A 107 12.95 2.18 9.45
N VAL A 108 12.62 1.82 8.21
CA VAL A 108 13.39 0.82 7.42
C VAL A 108 14.38 1.51 6.48
N LYS A 109 13.92 2.53 5.74
CA LYS A 109 14.73 3.27 4.74
C LYS A 109 16.11 3.70 5.26
N PRO A 110 16.28 4.25 6.48
CA PRO A 110 17.60 4.69 6.94
C PRO A 110 18.66 3.58 6.93
N ILE A 111 18.27 2.33 7.16
CA ILE A 111 19.19 1.19 7.15
C ILE A 111 19.56 0.80 5.72
N LEU A 112 18.58 0.78 4.79
CA LEU A 112 18.84 0.49 3.38
C LEU A 112 19.75 1.54 2.74
N VAL A 113 19.53 2.82 3.06
CA VAL A 113 20.37 3.93 2.59
C VAL A 113 21.79 3.80 3.15
N ALA A 114 21.94 3.42 4.41
CA ALA A 114 23.27 3.18 5.00
C ALA A 114 24.01 1.99 4.40
N ALA A 115 23.29 1.03 3.81
CA ALA A 115 23.85 -0.13 3.12
C ALA A 115 23.98 0.08 1.59
N ALA A 116 23.71 1.28 1.07
CA ALA A 116 23.70 1.59 -0.37
C ALA A 116 22.78 0.67 -1.21
N VAL A 117 21.65 0.21 -0.64
CA VAL A 117 20.65 -0.61 -1.35
C VAL A 117 19.59 0.28 -1.98
N ASP A 118 19.40 0.14 -3.29
CA ASP A 118 18.38 0.88 -4.04
C ASP A 118 16.99 0.30 -3.75
N TYR A 119 15.97 1.16 -3.73
CA TYR A 119 14.59 0.75 -3.49
C TYR A 119 13.59 1.49 -4.38
N GLU A 120 12.55 0.78 -4.81
CA GLU A 120 11.38 1.32 -5.50
C GLU A 120 10.15 1.19 -4.60
N MET A 121 9.37 2.26 -4.45
CA MET A 121 8.19 2.27 -3.60
C MET A 121 6.92 2.23 -4.45
N VAL A 122 6.08 1.23 -4.22
CA VAL A 122 4.79 1.03 -4.90
C VAL A 122 3.67 1.17 -3.87
N ASN A 123 2.91 2.27 -3.97
CA ASN A 123 1.80 2.56 -3.07
C ASN A 123 0.44 2.27 -3.72
N GLY A 124 -0.40 1.48 -3.05
CA GLY A 124 -1.79 1.22 -3.43
C GLY A 124 -2.73 2.28 -2.84
N LYS A 125 -3.43 3.03 -3.69
CA LYS A 125 -4.31 4.12 -3.25
C LYS A 125 -5.61 3.59 -2.67
N ARG A 126 -6.17 2.55 -3.28
CA ARG A 126 -7.39 1.85 -2.87
C ARG A 126 -7.08 0.39 -2.56
N HIS A 127 -8.02 -0.25 -1.89
CA HIS A 127 -7.95 -1.68 -1.64
C HIS A 127 -8.04 -2.43 -2.97
N GLY A 128 -7.19 -3.44 -3.12
CA GLY A 128 -7.10 -4.28 -4.32
C GLY A 128 -6.21 -3.72 -5.43
N ASP A 129 -5.72 -2.47 -5.34
CA ASP A 129 -4.84 -1.88 -6.35
C ASP A 129 -3.51 -2.65 -6.46
N ILE A 130 -2.94 -3.08 -5.32
CA ILE A 130 -1.69 -3.85 -5.30
C ILE A 130 -1.92 -5.24 -5.89
N ALA A 131 -3.04 -5.87 -5.57
CA ALA A 131 -3.41 -7.18 -6.12
C ALA A 131 -3.53 -7.14 -7.65
N THR A 132 -4.22 -6.14 -8.20
CA THR A 132 -4.33 -5.98 -9.66
C THR A 132 -2.97 -5.73 -10.30
N ARG A 133 -2.16 -4.83 -9.71
CA ARG A 133 -0.85 -4.49 -10.25
C ARG A 133 0.08 -5.70 -10.32
N ILE A 134 0.10 -6.52 -9.28
CA ILE A 134 0.96 -7.72 -9.24
C ILE A 134 0.46 -8.77 -10.22
N ALA A 135 -0.85 -8.97 -10.32
CA ALA A 135 -1.41 -9.88 -11.32
C ALA A 135 -1.00 -9.46 -12.74
N ASP A 136 -1.07 -8.17 -13.05
CA ASP A 136 -0.67 -7.61 -14.34
C ASP A 136 0.85 -7.71 -14.57
N GLU A 137 1.67 -7.43 -13.56
CA GLU A 137 3.14 -7.58 -13.61
C GLU A 137 3.54 -9.03 -13.90
N VAL A 138 2.94 -10.01 -13.21
CA VAL A 138 3.21 -11.44 -13.41
C VAL A 138 2.74 -11.90 -14.80
N LYS A 139 1.53 -11.51 -15.22
CA LYS A 139 1.03 -11.83 -16.56
C LYS A 139 1.93 -11.25 -17.65
N LYS A 140 2.36 -10.00 -17.49
CA LYS A 140 3.28 -9.34 -18.43
C LYS A 140 4.61 -10.08 -18.51
N GLN A 141 5.19 -10.49 -17.37
CA GLN A 141 6.41 -11.30 -17.35
C GLN A 141 6.20 -12.63 -18.09
N ARG A 142 5.13 -13.36 -17.78
CA ARG A 142 4.78 -14.62 -18.46
C ARG A 142 4.60 -14.44 -19.98
N ARG A 143 3.99 -13.35 -20.42
CA ARG A 143 3.83 -13.02 -21.85
C ARG A 143 5.17 -12.73 -22.53
N LEU A 144 6.08 -12.04 -21.84
CA LEU A 144 7.45 -11.78 -22.33
C LEU A 144 8.31 -13.04 -22.41
N ASP A 145 8.12 -13.97 -21.47
CA ASP A 145 8.83 -15.26 -21.45
C ASP A 145 8.36 -16.16 -22.58
N LEU A 146 7.06 -16.14 -22.88
CA LEU A 146 6.47 -16.85 -24.03
C LEU A 146 6.69 -16.14 -25.37
N GLY A 147 7.26 -14.92 -25.36
CA GLY A 147 7.51 -14.14 -26.58
C GLY A 147 6.25 -13.60 -27.26
N LEU A 148 5.11 -13.56 -26.56
CA LEU A 148 3.86 -12.96 -27.05
C LEU A 148 3.98 -11.43 -27.13
N ASP A 149 4.61 -10.85 -26.11
CA ASP A 149 4.88 -9.42 -26.06
C ASP A 149 6.35 -9.16 -26.40
N SER A 150 6.60 -8.06 -27.11
CA SER A 150 7.96 -7.57 -27.29
C SER A 150 8.39 -6.77 -26.06
N PRO A 151 9.66 -6.88 -25.62
CA PRO A 151 10.17 -5.98 -24.58
C PRO A 151 10.01 -4.53 -25.06
N PRO A 152 9.76 -3.58 -24.14
CA PRO A 152 9.51 -2.18 -24.52
C PRO A 152 10.61 -1.67 -25.44
N GLU A 153 10.23 -1.08 -26.59
CA GLU A 153 11.16 -0.57 -27.60
C GLU A 153 12.14 0.41 -26.96
N ARG A 154 13.44 0.09 -27.07
CA ARG A 154 14.53 0.79 -26.36
C ARG A 154 15.19 1.84 -27.25
N SER A 155 14.40 2.51 -28.08
CA SER A 155 14.82 3.30 -29.25
C SER A 155 15.51 4.64 -28.95
N GLY A 156 16.17 4.80 -27.80
CA GLY A 156 16.76 6.07 -27.37
C GLY A 156 18.12 5.98 -26.66
N MET A 157 18.74 4.79 -26.57
CA MET A 157 20.04 4.64 -25.91
C MET A 157 21.19 4.40 -26.89
N PRO A 158 22.43 4.79 -26.54
CA PRO A 158 23.58 4.67 -27.43
C PRO A 158 23.93 3.20 -27.73
N PRO A 159 24.42 2.89 -28.95
CA PRO A 159 24.73 1.51 -29.39
C PRO A 159 25.85 0.83 -28.60
N GLN A 160 26.69 1.58 -27.89
CA GLN A 160 27.78 1.07 -27.04
C GLN A 160 27.32 0.51 -25.69
N TYR A 161 26.03 0.66 -25.33
CA TYR A 161 25.51 0.11 -24.09
C TYR A 161 25.18 -1.38 -24.31
N THR A 162 26.03 -2.28 -23.79
CA THR A 162 25.75 -3.72 -23.81
C THR A 162 24.52 -3.99 -22.96
N TRP A 163 23.43 -4.39 -23.63
CA TRP A 163 22.15 -4.65 -22.97
C TRP A 163 22.26 -5.85 -22.05
N ARG A 164 21.51 -5.80 -20.93
CA ARG A 164 21.38 -6.97 -20.04
C ARG A 164 20.63 -8.08 -20.76
N THR A 165 21.17 -9.28 -20.65
CA THR A 165 20.49 -10.51 -21.06
C THR A 165 19.26 -10.73 -20.18
N LYS A 166 18.23 -11.41 -20.68
CA LYS A 166 17.02 -11.75 -19.88
C LYS A 166 17.39 -12.47 -18.57
N GLU A 167 18.35 -13.38 -18.63
CA GLU A 167 18.87 -14.12 -17.46
C GLU A 167 19.50 -13.21 -16.41
N GLN A 168 20.29 -12.21 -16.83
CA GLN A 168 20.92 -11.25 -15.93
C GLN A 168 19.87 -10.35 -15.22
N LEU A 169 18.83 -9.94 -15.96
CA LEU A 169 17.70 -9.22 -15.36
C LEU A 169 17.00 -10.09 -14.32
N ARG A 170 16.81 -11.38 -14.63
CA ARG A 170 16.17 -12.31 -13.70
C ARG A 170 16.99 -12.54 -12.45
N GLN A 171 18.31 -12.73 -12.59
CA GLN A 171 19.22 -12.85 -11.45
C GLN A 171 19.17 -11.60 -10.57
N GLN A 172 19.19 -10.40 -11.17
CA GLN A 172 19.07 -9.16 -10.41
C GLN A 172 17.74 -9.04 -9.66
N GLU A 173 16.63 -9.48 -10.26
CA GLU A 173 15.33 -9.53 -9.57
C GLU A 173 15.39 -10.48 -8.37
N LEU A 174 15.97 -11.67 -8.53
CA LEU A 174 16.11 -12.70 -7.48
C LEU A 174 17.05 -12.26 -6.35
N ASP A 175 18.20 -11.68 -6.70
CA ASP A 175 19.18 -11.13 -5.74
C ASP A 175 18.62 -9.92 -4.99
N GLY A 176 17.63 -9.24 -5.58
CA GLY A 176 16.88 -8.16 -4.97
C GLY A 176 16.05 -8.61 -3.78
N GLY A 177 14.81 -8.16 -3.74
CA GLY A 177 13.88 -8.55 -2.70
C GLY A 177 12.59 -7.74 -2.77
N ILE A 178 11.54 -8.31 -2.19
CA ILE A 178 10.24 -7.67 -2.08
C ILE A 178 9.99 -7.34 -0.62
N VAL A 179 9.72 -6.08 -0.31
CA VAL A 179 9.34 -5.64 1.04
C VAL A 179 7.84 -5.42 1.08
N ILE A 180 7.17 -6.12 1.99
CA ILE A 180 5.72 -6.03 2.18
C ILE A 180 5.44 -5.35 3.52
N VAL A 181 4.78 -4.20 3.47
CA VAL A 181 4.51 -3.40 4.66
C VAL A 181 3.07 -3.63 5.12
N GLY A 182 2.92 -4.41 6.19
CA GLY A 182 1.65 -4.68 6.87
C GLY A 182 0.78 -5.79 6.27
N ARG A 183 -0.14 -6.28 7.10
CA ARG A 183 -1.13 -7.33 6.78
C ARG A 183 -1.98 -7.08 5.52
N PRO A 184 -2.60 -5.89 5.29
CA PRO A 184 -3.47 -5.71 4.13
C PRO A 184 -2.68 -5.84 2.82
N THR A 185 -1.45 -5.31 2.78
CA THR A 185 -0.55 -5.47 1.63
C THR A 185 -0.22 -6.93 1.40
N TRP A 186 -0.03 -7.73 2.45
CA TRP A 186 0.25 -9.16 2.33
C TRP A 186 -0.89 -9.94 1.68
N LYS A 187 -2.14 -9.66 2.11
CA LYS A 187 -3.34 -10.25 1.49
C LYS A 187 -3.48 -9.88 0.01
N GLU A 188 -3.27 -8.61 -0.32
CA GLU A 188 -3.32 -8.14 -1.70
C GLU A 188 -2.20 -8.75 -2.55
N PHE A 189 -0.98 -8.81 -2.02
CA PHE A 189 0.18 -9.36 -2.71
C PHE A 189 -0.03 -10.82 -3.10
N MET A 190 -0.41 -11.65 -2.13
CA MET A 190 -0.62 -13.08 -2.38
C MET A 190 -1.80 -13.33 -3.32
N THR A 191 -2.86 -12.51 -3.24
CA THR A 191 -4.00 -12.62 -4.15
C THR A 191 -3.63 -12.21 -5.57
N GLY A 192 -2.86 -11.13 -5.71
CA GLY A 192 -2.34 -10.72 -7.01
C GLY A 192 -1.40 -11.77 -7.61
N LEU A 193 -0.52 -12.35 -6.80
CA LEU A 193 0.39 -13.40 -7.22
C LEU A 193 -0.38 -14.64 -7.69
N LYS A 194 -1.35 -15.12 -6.89
CA LYS A 194 -2.22 -16.24 -7.27
C LYS A 194 -2.94 -15.97 -8.58
N ASN A 195 -3.64 -14.84 -8.67
CA ASN A 195 -4.38 -14.47 -9.86
C ASN A 195 -3.47 -14.34 -11.09
N GLY A 196 -2.27 -13.76 -10.95
CA GLY A 196 -1.31 -13.63 -12.05
C GLY A 196 -0.82 -14.97 -12.61
N TRP A 197 -0.73 -16.01 -11.78
CA TRP A 197 -0.35 -17.36 -12.21
C TRP A 197 -1.53 -18.22 -12.66
N THR A 198 -2.72 -18.05 -12.06
CA THR A 198 -3.90 -18.88 -12.37
C THR A 198 -4.78 -18.33 -13.49
N GLU A 199 -4.86 -17.01 -13.66
CA GLU A 199 -5.68 -16.39 -14.70
C GLU A 199 -5.03 -16.57 -16.09
N PRO A 200 -5.85 -16.59 -17.16
CA PRO A 200 -5.35 -16.67 -18.52
C PRO A 200 -4.49 -15.45 -18.88
N LEU A 201 -3.58 -15.65 -19.84
CA LEU A 201 -2.66 -14.61 -20.32
C LEU A 201 -3.26 -13.67 -21.36
N ASP A 202 -4.51 -13.88 -21.74
CA ASP A 202 -5.21 -13.04 -22.71
C ASP A 202 -5.28 -11.59 -22.20
N VAL A 203 -5.01 -10.65 -23.10
CA VAL A 203 -5.15 -9.22 -22.80
C VAL A 203 -6.64 -8.91 -22.82
N VAL A 204 -7.26 -9.07 -21.66
CA VAL A 204 -8.66 -8.74 -21.46
C VAL A 204 -8.75 -7.28 -21.05
N ASP A 205 -9.33 -6.44 -21.91
CA ASP A 205 -9.71 -5.08 -21.52
C ASP A 205 -11.01 -5.14 -20.69
N HIS A 206 -10.86 -5.20 -19.38
CA HIS A 206 -11.98 -5.20 -18.44
C HIS A 206 -12.89 -3.98 -18.56
N GLU A 207 -12.41 -2.87 -19.13
CA GLU A 207 -13.22 -1.68 -19.38
C GLU A 207 -14.14 -1.88 -20.59
N GLU A 208 -13.64 -2.56 -21.63
CA GLU A 208 -14.43 -2.92 -22.81
C GLU A 208 -15.47 -3.99 -22.49
N GLU A 209 -15.13 -4.98 -21.66
CA GLU A 209 -16.12 -5.96 -21.17
C GLU A 209 -17.24 -5.27 -20.38
N LEU A 210 -16.86 -4.36 -19.47
CA LEU A 210 -17.82 -3.60 -18.70
C LEU A 210 -18.68 -2.71 -19.61
N SER A 211 -18.11 -2.06 -20.63
CA SER A 211 -18.89 -1.22 -21.54
C SER A 211 -19.91 -2.05 -22.32
N ARG A 212 -19.52 -3.22 -22.83
CA ARG A 212 -20.43 -4.15 -23.50
C ARG A 212 -21.55 -4.64 -22.58
N GLU A 213 -21.24 -4.97 -21.32
CA GLU A 213 -22.25 -5.34 -20.32
C GLU A 213 -23.24 -4.19 -20.03
N LEU A 214 -22.75 -2.96 -19.89
CA LEU A 214 -23.61 -1.81 -19.58
C LEU A 214 -24.44 -1.34 -20.77
N GLU A 215 -23.94 -1.52 -22.00
CA GLU A 215 -24.69 -1.32 -23.25
C GLU A 215 -25.82 -2.35 -23.39
N ALA A 216 -25.58 -3.61 -23.03
CA ALA A 216 -26.58 -4.68 -23.13
C ALA A 216 -27.75 -4.56 -22.13
N ASP A 217 -27.59 -3.79 -21.05
CA ASP A 217 -28.60 -3.62 -19.98
C ASP A 217 -29.75 -2.68 -20.38
N GLY A 218 -29.69 -2.01 -21.54
CA GLY A 218 -30.80 -1.23 -22.13
C GLY A 218 -31.29 -0.02 -21.32
N ARG A 219 -30.63 0.34 -20.20
CA ARG A 219 -31.06 1.46 -19.33
C ARG A 219 -30.96 2.85 -19.97
N PHE A 220 -30.23 2.96 -21.07
CA PHE A 220 -30.08 4.19 -21.86
C PHE A 220 -30.85 4.11 -23.17
N ASP A 221 -31.64 3.06 -23.40
CA ASP A 221 -32.50 2.98 -24.57
C ASP A 221 -33.62 4.00 -24.44
N GLU A 222 -34.08 4.51 -25.56
CA GLU A 222 -35.23 5.40 -25.59
C GLU A 222 -36.50 4.55 -25.51
N PRO A 223 -37.48 4.90 -24.67
CA PRO A 223 -38.79 4.26 -24.77
C PRO A 223 -39.37 4.57 -26.15
N ASP A 224 -39.81 3.54 -26.86
CA ASP A 224 -40.50 3.71 -28.14
C ASP A 224 -41.69 4.65 -27.93
N GLU A 225 -41.64 5.84 -28.53
CA GLU A 225 -42.82 6.70 -28.54
C GLU A 225 -43.93 5.98 -29.31
N PRO A 226 -45.17 5.91 -28.79
CA PRO A 226 -46.28 5.47 -29.60
C PRO A 226 -46.38 6.46 -30.77
N MET A 227 -46.13 5.97 -32.00
CA MET A 227 -46.42 6.71 -33.21
C MET A 227 -47.92 7.06 -33.24
N GLU A 228 -48.30 8.22 -32.70
CA GLU A 228 -49.58 8.81 -33.01
C GLU A 228 -49.54 9.28 -34.46
N VAL A 229 -50.40 8.67 -35.26
CA VAL A 229 -50.58 8.92 -36.69
C VAL A 229 -51.24 10.30 -36.87
N ALA A 230 -50.45 11.38 -36.78
CA ALA A 230 -50.92 12.73 -37.08
C ALA A 230 -50.57 13.11 -38.53
N SER A 231 -51.63 13.40 -39.28
CA SER A 231 -51.71 13.76 -40.70
C SER A 231 -50.66 14.76 -41.20
N VAL A 232 -49.98 14.36 -42.27
CA VAL A 232 -48.98 15.13 -43.04
C VAL A 232 -49.65 16.28 -43.82
N SER A 233 -49.14 17.51 -43.66
CA SER A 233 -49.27 18.60 -44.64
C SER A 233 -47.92 18.81 -45.35
N PRO A 234 -47.87 18.92 -46.69
CA PRO A 234 -46.61 18.89 -47.43
C PRO A 234 -46.06 20.32 -47.65
N ALA A 235 -45.37 20.89 -46.66
CA ALA A 235 -44.56 22.09 -46.87
C ALA A 235 -43.55 22.32 -45.74
N GLN A 236 -42.62 21.38 -45.53
CA GLN A 236 -41.31 21.60 -44.88
C GLN A 236 -40.55 20.26 -44.84
N MET A 237 -40.15 19.80 -46.02
CA MET A 237 -39.31 18.61 -46.19
C MET A 237 -37.89 19.08 -46.52
N HIS A 238 -37.18 19.60 -45.53
CA HIS A 238 -35.72 19.72 -45.52
C HIS A 238 -35.30 19.96 -44.06
N ASN A 239 -34.78 18.89 -43.43
CA ASN A 239 -33.89 18.86 -42.25
C ASN A 239 -34.13 17.68 -41.29
N SER A 240 -35.01 16.73 -41.62
CA SER A 240 -35.14 15.47 -40.86
C SER A 240 -34.25 14.32 -41.39
N GLN A 241 -33.36 14.57 -42.36
CA GLN A 241 -32.44 13.55 -42.89
C GLN A 241 -31.02 13.58 -42.27
N PHE A 242 -30.74 14.52 -41.35
CA PHE A 242 -29.40 14.63 -40.74
C PHE A 242 -29.22 13.83 -39.44
N TYR A 243 -30.29 13.37 -38.79
CA TYR A 243 -30.18 12.62 -37.52
C TYR A 243 -30.55 11.13 -37.62
N ALA A 244 -31.22 10.69 -38.70
CA ALA A 244 -31.50 9.26 -38.92
C ALA A 244 -30.31 8.48 -39.53
N SER A 245 -29.27 9.17 -39.99
CA SER A 245 -28.05 8.56 -40.56
C SER A 245 -26.89 8.41 -39.57
N LEU A 246 -27.06 8.85 -38.32
CA LEU A 246 -26.07 8.67 -37.24
C LEU A 246 -26.40 7.49 -36.30
N GLN A 247 -27.52 6.78 -36.52
CA GLN A 247 -27.91 5.58 -35.77
C GLN A 247 -27.98 4.30 -36.60
N ALA A 248 -27.71 4.35 -37.91
CA ALA A 248 -27.38 3.16 -38.67
C ALA A 248 -25.89 2.84 -38.44
N LYS A 249 -25.59 1.99 -37.43
CA LYS A 249 -24.29 1.32 -37.39
C LYS A 249 -24.08 0.64 -38.76
N PRO A 250 -22.96 0.83 -39.48
CA PRO A 250 -22.57 -0.19 -40.44
C PRO A 250 -22.52 -1.49 -39.64
N SER A 251 -23.20 -2.53 -40.09
CA SER A 251 -22.94 -3.87 -39.57
C SER A 251 -21.46 -4.11 -39.82
N LEU A 252 -20.65 -3.92 -38.78
CA LEU A 252 -19.31 -4.43 -38.73
C LEU A 252 -19.43 -5.87 -39.25
N PRO A 253 -18.67 -6.27 -40.28
CA PRO A 253 -18.59 -7.68 -40.60
C PRO A 253 -18.34 -8.41 -39.28
N PRO A 254 -19.02 -9.54 -39.00
CA PRO A 254 -18.81 -10.24 -37.75
C PRO A 254 -17.30 -10.36 -37.61
N LEU A 255 -16.75 -9.69 -36.58
CA LEU A 255 -15.34 -9.88 -36.24
C LEU A 255 -15.18 -11.39 -36.23
N PRO A 256 -14.17 -11.94 -36.93
CA PRO A 256 -13.93 -13.37 -36.85
C PRO A 256 -13.97 -13.71 -35.36
N LEU A 257 -14.87 -14.65 -34.99
CA LEU A 257 -14.92 -15.26 -33.66
C LEU A 257 -13.48 -15.29 -33.18
N PRO A 258 -13.14 -14.77 -31.98
CA PRO A 258 -11.77 -14.79 -31.51
C PRO A 258 -11.29 -16.21 -31.77
N SER A 259 -10.41 -16.34 -32.76
CA SER A 259 -9.76 -17.61 -33.09
C SER A 259 -9.27 -18.06 -31.74
N PRO A 260 -9.74 -19.22 -31.21
CA PRO A 260 -9.55 -19.56 -29.82
C PRO A 260 -8.08 -19.30 -29.53
N SER A 261 -7.81 -18.23 -28.78
CA SER A 261 -6.47 -17.96 -28.31
C SER A 261 -6.06 -19.30 -27.74
N PRO A 262 -4.92 -19.89 -28.13
CA PRO A 262 -4.51 -21.14 -27.51
C PRO A 262 -4.62 -20.88 -26.03
N THR A 263 -5.54 -21.57 -25.36
CA THR A 263 -5.86 -21.34 -23.96
C THR A 263 -4.59 -21.78 -23.26
N MET A 264 -3.64 -20.85 -23.13
CA MET A 264 -2.26 -21.21 -22.89
C MET A 264 -2.23 -21.74 -21.48
N ASP A 265 -1.91 -23.03 -21.38
CA ASP A 265 -2.10 -23.81 -20.18
C ASP A 265 -1.41 -23.14 -18.99
N VAL A 266 -2.12 -23.15 -17.86
CA VAL A 266 -1.60 -22.63 -16.60
C VAL A 266 -0.33 -23.43 -16.24
N PRO A 267 0.83 -22.78 -16.02
CA PRO A 267 2.10 -23.48 -15.87
C PRO A 267 2.07 -24.40 -14.64
N ALA A 268 2.49 -25.66 -14.82
CA ALA A 268 2.47 -26.67 -13.76
C ALA A 268 3.42 -26.33 -12.61
N THR A 269 4.50 -25.60 -12.88
CA THR A 269 5.52 -25.21 -11.90
C THR A 269 5.82 -23.73 -12.01
N ILE A 270 5.98 -23.07 -10.86
CA ILE A 270 6.29 -21.64 -10.78
C ILE A 270 7.81 -21.49 -10.64
N THR A 271 8.40 -20.61 -11.43
CA THR A 271 9.82 -20.26 -11.33
C THR A 271 10.13 -19.59 -10.00
N ALA A 272 11.36 -19.71 -9.50
CA ALA A 272 11.80 -19.05 -8.28
C ALA A 272 11.42 -17.55 -8.29
N LEU A 273 10.88 -17.08 -7.18
CA LEU A 273 10.47 -15.68 -6.97
C LEU A 273 11.47 -14.99 -6.04
N PRO A 274 11.58 -13.65 -6.12
CA PRO A 274 12.44 -12.90 -5.21
C PRO A 274 12.04 -13.09 -3.75
N PRO A 275 13.00 -13.09 -2.82
CA PRO A 275 12.75 -13.25 -1.39
C PRO A 275 11.93 -12.11 -0.82
N ILE A 276 11.05 -12.44 0.14
CA ILE A 276 10.07 -11.53 0.73
C ILE A 276 10.49 -11.12 2.14
N LEU A 277 10.47 -9.82 2.43
CA LEU A 277 10.60 -9.26 3.77
C LEU A 277 9.21 -8.82 4.25
N LEU A 278 8.76 -9.41 5.36
CA LEU A 278 7.53 -9.02 6.03
C LEU A 278 7.84 -7.95 7.08
N VAL A 279 7.29 -6.75 6.91
CA VAL A 279 7.45 -5.62 7.84
C VAL A 279 6.14 -5.36 8.55
N SER A 280 6.11 -5.59 9.86
CA SER A 280 4.92 -5.38 10.67
C SER A 280 4.55 -3.89 10.69
N PHE A 281 3.29 -3.60 10.39
CA PHE A 281 2.76 -2.24 10.32
C PHE A 281 1.31 -2.21 10.76
N VAL A 282 1.01 -1.29 11.67
CA VAL A 282 -0.33 -1.06 12.20
C VAL A 282 -0.61 0.42 12.28
N ASP A 283 -1.83 0.79 11.90
CA ASP A 283 -2.34 2.14 12.07
C ASP A 283 -3.60 2.14 12.94
N TYR A 284 -3.61 3.00 13.95
CA TYR A 284 -4.70 3.10 14.91
C TYR A 284 -5.67 4.18 14.47
N VAL A 285 -6.81 3.78 13.90
CA VAL A 285 -7.82 4.70 13.37
C VAL A 285 -9.03 4.81 14.30
N GLY A 286 -9.33 6.03 14.75
CA GLY A 286 -10.57 6.38 15.46
C GLY A 286 -10.38 6.70 16.95
N ILE A 287 -11.37 7.40 17.51
CA ILE A 287 -11.28 8.00 18.87
C ILE A 287 -11.08 6.94 19.97
N LYS A 288 -11.67 5.74 19.80
CA LYS A 288 -11.52 4.64 20.77
C LYS A 288 -10.09 4.14 20.89
N LEU A 289 -9.27 4.29 19.84
CA LEU A 289 -7.89 3.83 19.80
C LEU A 289 -6.88 4.92 20.16
N VAL A 290 -7.33 6.13 20.51
CA VAL A 290 -6.44 7.24 20.94
C VAL A 290 -5.51 6.86 22.11
N PRO A 291 -5.94 6.09 23.13
CA PRO A 291 -5.01 5.62 24.17
C PRO A 291 -3.85 4.80 23.60
N ASN A 292 -4.12 3.93 22.61
CA ASN A 292 -3.08 3.15 21.93
C ASN A 292 -2.19 4.05 21.08
N MET A 293 -2.73 5.09 20.43
CA MET A 293 -1.94 6.08 19.69
C MET A 293 -0.98 6.83 20.62
N ILE A 294 -1.43 7.23 21.82
CA ILE A 294 -0.58 7.92 22.80
C ILE A 294 0.49 6.97 23.34
N TRP A 295 0.11 5.73 23.64
CA TRP A 295 1.05 4.69 24.09
C TRP A 295 2.13 4.42 23.04
N ASP A 296 1.73 4.29 21.78
CA ASP A 296 2.65 4.09 20.67
C ASP A 296 3.54 5.31 20.43
N TRP A 297 2.96 6.52 20.53
CA TRP A 297 3.70 7.76 20.39
C TRP A 297 4.80 7.93 21.45
N MET A 298 4.58 7.42 22.67
CA MET A 298 5.57 7.40 23.75
C MET A 298 6.62 6.29 23.62
N ASN A 299 6.30 5.20 22.89
CA ASN A 299 7.14 3.99 22.79
C ASN A 299 7.70 3.76 21.38
N ARG A 300 8.04 4.84 20.66
CA ARG A 300 8.50 4.77 19.26
C ARG A 300 9.79 3.97 19.09
N ARG A 301 10.59 3.81 20.16
CA ARG A 301 11.79 2.96 20.14
C ARG A 301 11.52 1.52 19.66
N HIS A 302 10.32 0.98 19.91
CA HIS A 302 9.98 -0.37 19.47
C HIS A 302 9.83 -0.43 17.95
N HIS A 303 9.16 0.55 17.34
CA HIS A 303 9.06 0.64 15.89
C HIS A 303 10.40 0.91 15.19
N VAL A 304 11.25 1.75 15.81
CA VAL A 304 12.62 1.94 15.29
C VAL A 304 13.39 0.63 15.33
N ARG A 305 13.28 -0.14 16.42
CA ARG A 305 13.94 -1.44 16.55
C ARG A 305 13.44 -2.44 15.51
N VAL A 306 12.13 -2.66 15.42
CA VAL A 306 11.52 -3.60 14.45
C VAL A 306 11.84 -3.22 13.01
N GLY A 307 11.76 -1.92 12.66
CA GLY A 307 12.10 -1.46 11.32
C GLY A 307 13.59 -1.55 11.01
N ALA A 308 14.46 -1.32 12.00
CA ALA A 308 15.90 -1.46 11.83
C ALA A 308 16.32 -2.93 11.70
N GLU A 309 15.73 -3.83 12.49
CA GLU A 309 15.89 -5.27 12.37
C GLU A 309 15.41 -5.77 11.00
N ALA A 310 14.26 -5.32 10.53
CA ALA A 310 13.76 -5.68 9.21
C ALA A 310 14.70 -5.21 8.08
N GLY A 311 15.20 -3.97 8.16
CA GLY A 311 16.20 -3.46 7.23
C GLY A 311 17.50 -4.28 7.27
N TYR A 312 17.95 -4.66 8.47
CA TYR A 312 19.14 -5.48 8.67
C TYR A 312 18.99 -6.90 8.08
N ARG A 313 17.84 -7.55 8.29
CA ARG A 313 17.51 -8.85 7.66
C ARG A 313 17.60 -8.80 6.14
N LEU A 314 17.06 -7.75 5.54
CA LEU A 314 17.09 -7.57 4.10
C LEU A 314 18.52 -7.44 3.59
N VAL A 315 19.31 -6.58 4.25
CA VAL A 315 20.68 -6.28 3.85
C VAL A 315 21.55 -7.53 3.94
N MET A 316 21.44 -8.30 5.03
CA MET A 316 22.20 -9.54 5.24
C MET A 316 21.76 -10.69 4.33
N ALA A 317 20.63 -10.54 3.63
CA ALA A 317 20.15 -11.45 2.58
C ALA A 317 19.98 -12.93 2.99
N ASN A 318 19.86 -13.24 4.28
CA ASN A 318 19.61 -14.59 4.74
C ASN A 318 18.14 -14.97 4.54
N THR A 319 17.91 -16.09 3.86
CA THR A 319 16.57 -16.53 3.46
C THR A 319 16.26 -17.95 3.91
N ARG A 320 14.98 -18.22 4.14
CA ARG A 320 14.44 -19.57 4.32
C ARG A 320 13.23 -19.79 3.38
N PRO A 321 12.85 -21.04 3.05
CA PRO A 321 11.59 -21.29 2.35
C PRO A 321 10.39 -20.82 3.17
N ILE A 322 9.31 -20.45 2.49
CA ILE A 322 8.05 -20.08 3.15
C ILE A 322 7.44 -21.28 3.87
N ASN A 323 6.89 -21.06 5.06
CA ASN A 323 6.13 -22.10 5.75
C ASN A 323 4.72 -22.17 5.15
N PRO A 324 4.35 -23.27 4.47
CA PRO A 324 3.04 -23.41 3.85
C PRO A 324 1.94 -23.52 4.92
N PRO A 325 0.68 -23.22 4.58
CA PRO A 325 -0.43 -23.41 5.50
C PRO A 325 -0.53 -24.89 5.87
N ALA A 326 -0.68 -25.16 7.17
CA ALA A 326 -0.96 -26.51 7.64
C ALA A 326 -2.18 -27.03 6.87
N THR A 327 -2.01 -28.11 6.10
CA THR A 327 -3.10 -28.81 5.45
C THR A 327 -3.96 -29.35 6.58
N LYS A 328 -5.04 -28.64 6.95
CA LYS A 328 -5.93 -29.08 8.02
C LYS A 328 -6.50 -30.44 7.59
N PRO A 329 -6.13 -31.57 8.23
CA PRO A 329 -6.81 -32.81 7.95
C PRO A 329 -8.28 -32.61 8.35
N LEU A 330 -9.20 -33.20 7.59
CA LEU A 330 -10.66 -32.98 7.65
C LEU A 330 -11.31 -33.12 9.07
N PHE A 331 -10.54 -33.55 10.09
CA PHE A 331 -11.00 -33.84 11.44
C PHE A 331 -10.12 -33.25 12.58
N SER A 332 -9.28 -32.22 12.34
CA SER A 332 -8.36 -31.69 13.37
C SER A 332 -8.97 -30.76 14.44
N ASP A 333 -10.26 -30.43 14.36
CA ASP A 333 -10.87 -29.38 15.21
C ASP A 333 -10.99 -29.73 16.70
N ILE A 334 -10.63 -30.94 17.14
CA ILE A 334 -10.97 -31.44 18.48
C ILE A 334 -9.76 -31.56 19.43
N THR A 335 -8.50 -31.66 18.96
CA THR A 335 -7.42 -32.16 19.86
C THR A 335 -6.05 -31.49 19.85
N ASN A 336 -5.74 -30.49 19.02
CA ASN A 336 -4.34 -30.01 18.95
C ASN A 336 -4.08 -28.61 19.57
N PRO A 337 -2.92 -28.44 20.28
CA PRO A 337 -2.42 -27.16 20.80
C PRO A 337 -2.13 -26.15 19.66
N PRO A 338 -1.84 -24.86 19.96
CA PRO A 338 -1.71 -23.80 18.94
C PRO A 338 -0.80 -24.26 17.81
N THR A 339 -1.36 -24.29 16.60
CA THR A 339 -0.66 -24.61 15.36
C THR A 339 0.61 -23.77 15.23
N PRO A 340 1.71 -24.31 14.67
CA PRO A 340 2.90 -23.52 14.38
C PRO A 340 2.53 -22.28 13.57
N GLU A 341 3.07 -21.12 13.94
CA GLU A 341 2.83 -19.85 13.25
C GLU A 341 3.21 -20.00 11.76
N THR A 342 2.20 -20.06 10.90
CA THR A 342 2.39 -20.09 9.45
C THR A 342 2.76 -18.69 9.00
N ASP A 343 3.64 -18.53 8.01
CA ASP A 343 4.00 -17.20 7.48
C ASP A 343 2.78 -16.47 6.88
N LEU A 344 1.77 -17.22 6.45
CA LEU A 344 0.47 -16.70 6.02
C LEU A 344 -0.35 -16.05 7.16
N ASP A 345 -0.05 -16.34 8.42
CA ASP A 345 -0.69 -15.71 9.59
C ASP A 345 0.05 -14.45 10.07
N PHE A 346 1.07 -13.99 9.34
CA PHE A 346 1.80 -12.73 9.60
C PHE A 346 0.86 -11.56 9.93
N ASP A 347 0.99 -10.94 11.11
CA ASP A 347 0.17 -9.81 11.58
C ASP A 347 -1.36 -10.05 11.63
N LYS A 348 -1.83 -11.31 11.67
CA LYS A 348 -3.27 -11.62 11.74
C LYS A 348 -3.97 -11.02 12.95
N SER A 349 -3.29 -10.95 14.10
CA SER A 349 -3.80 -10.30 15.32
C SER A 349 -4.10 -8.81 15.13
N MET A 350 -3.41 -8.15 14.21
CA MET A 350 -3.54 -6.71 13.97
C MET A 350 -4.80 -6.36 13.19
N GLU A 351 -5.46 -7.33 12.55
CA GLU A 351 -6.76 -7.14 11.90
C GLU A 351 -7.86 -6.79 12.90
N GLY A 352 -7.68 -7.11 14.19
CA GLY A 352 -8.57 -6.70 15.27
C GLY A 352 -8.67 -5.18 15.45
N TYR A 353 -7.70 -4.42 14.93
CA TYR A 353 -7.73 -2.96 14.93
C TYR A 353 -8.49 -2.36 13.74
N PHE A 354 -8.95 -3.17 12.78
CA PHE A 354 -9.78 -2.66 11.69
C PHE A 354 -11.11 -2.15 12.23
N LYS A 355 -11.57 -1.03 11.67
CA LYS A 355 -12.83 -0.41 12.10
C LYS A 355 -14.00 -1.33 11.75
N SER A 356 -14.81 -1.70 12.74
CA SER A 356 -15.96 -2.59 12.55
C SER A 356 -17.00 -2.07 11.56
N SER A 357 -17.12 -0.74 11.41
CA SER A 357 -18.01 -0.12 10.42
C SER A 357 -17.64 -0.49 8.98
N LEU A 358 -16.44 -0.99 8.70
CA LEU A 358 -16.04 -1.38 7.35
C LEU A 358 -16.81 -2.62 6.86
N GLN A 359 -17.40 -3.40 7.77
CA GLN A 359 -18.25 -4.53 7.38
C GLN A 359 -19.50 -4.08 6.60
N SER A 360 -19.96 -2.83 6.73
CA SER A 360 -21.10 -2.31 5.97
C SER A 360 -20.76 -1.86 4.55
N ILE A 361 -19.48 -1.86 4.14
CA ILE A 361 -19.04 -1.40 2.81
C ILE A 361 -19.88 -2.00 1.66
N PRO A 362 -20.14 -3.33 1.61
CA PRO A 362 -20.94 -3.90 0.53
C PRO A 362 -22.37 -3.33 0.49
N SER A 363 -23.02 -3.23 1.66
CA SER A 363 -24.38 -2.70 1.78
C SER A 363 -24.47 -1.20 1.46
N ASP A 364 -23.43 -0.43 1.81
CA ASP A 364 -23.35 0.99 1.51
C ASP A 364 -23.14 1.21 0.00
N ILE A 365 -22.31 0.39 -0.63
CA ILE A 365 -22.12 0.39 -2.09
C ILE A 365 -23.44 0.07 -2.80
N GLU A 366 -24.14 -0.98 -2.41
CA GLU A 366 -25.46 -1.31 -2.99
C GLU A 366 -26.47 -0.19 -2.82
N ARG A 367 -26.52 0.44 -1.64
CA ARG A 367 -27.40 1.59 -1.38
C ARG A 367 -27.07 2.77 -2.28
N THR A 368 -25.78 3.10 -2.45
CA THR A 368 -25.36 4.20 -3.35
C THR A 368 -25.63 3.87 -4.82
N ARG A 369 -25.45 2.61 -5.22
CA ARG A 369 -25.76 2.11 -6.57
C ARG A 369 -27.25 2.22 -6.88
N LYS A 370 -28.12 1.78 -5.97
CA LYS A 370 -29.59 1.91 -6.09
C LYS A 370 -30.03 3.36 -6.25
N LYS A 371 -29.57 4.25 -5.35
CA LYS A 371 -29.87 5.69 -5.41
C LYS A 371 -29.46 6.34 -6.73
N TYR A 372 -28.31 5.93 -7.29
CA TYR A 372 -27.87 6.45 -8.58
C TYR A 372 -28.83 6.05 -9.70
N TYR A 373 -29.24 4.78 -9.74
CA TYR A 373 -30.17 4.30 -10.77
C TYR A 373 -31.59 4.83 -10.60
N GLU A 374 -32.03 5.14 -9.38
CA GLU A 374 -33.30 5.84 -9.14
C GLU A 374 -33.29 7.27 -9.70
N GLN A 375 -32.15 7.97 -9.64
CA GLN A 375 -32.00 9.35 -10.13
C GLN A 375 -31.73 9.45 -11.63
N LEU A 376 -31.26 8.37 -12.25
CA LEU A 376 -30.77 8.35 -13.63
C LEU A 376 -31.86 8.66 -14.68
N PRO A 377 -33.08 8.10 -14.61
CA PRO A 377 -34.13 8.38 -15.60
C PRO A 377 -34.49 9.87 -15.68
N ALA A 378 -34.64 10.55 -14.54
CA ALA A 378 -34.96 11.98 -14.50
C ALA A 378 -33.85 12.83 -15.16
N LYS A 379 -32.58 12.46 -14.95
CA LYS A 379 -31.44 13.13 -15.61
C LYS A 379 -31.40 12.86 -17.11
N LEU A 380 -31.75 11.65 -17.55
CA LEU A 380 -31.80 11.32 -18.98
C LEU A 380 -32.88 12.10 -19.71
N VAL A 381 -34.06 12.27 -19.12
CA VAL A 381 -35.14 13.08 -19.71
C VAL A 381 -34.66 14.51 -19.93
N ILE A 382 -34.07 15.13 -18.89
CA ILE A 382 -33.52 16.49 -18.97
C ILE A 382 -32.43 16.59 -20.05
N ALA A 383 -31.49 15.64 -20.08
CA ALA A 383 -30.39 15.64 -21.04
C ALA A 383 -30.91 15.51 -22.49
N ARG A 384 -31.91 14.65 -22.72
CA ARG A 384 -32.53 14.45 -24.04
C ARG A 384 -33.37 15.65 -24.48
N GLU A 385 -34.15 16.25 -23.58
CA GLU A 385 -34.93 17.46 -23.85
C GLU A 385 -34.05 18.63 -24.30
N LEU A 386 -32.93 18.84 -23.60
CA LEU A 386 -31.97 19.89 -23.92
C LEU A 386 -31.21 19.57 -25.21
N ALA A 387 -30.79 18.33 -25.42
CA ALA A 387 -30.10 17.92 -26.65
C ALA A 387 -30.99 18.08 -27.90
N ARG A 388 -32.30 17.82 -27.75
CA ARG A 388 -33.30 17.97 -28.81
C ARG A 388 -33.82 19.41 -28.95
N ASN A 389 -33.44 20.33 -28.06
CA ASN A 389 -33.99 21.68 -27.95
C ASN A 389 -35.53 21.70 -27.85
N VAL A 390 -36.14 20.70 -27.19
CA VAL A 390 -37.60 20.63 -26.98
C VAL A 390 -38.08 21.75 -26.07
N ARG A 391 -37.20 22.18 -25.15
CA ARG A 391 -37.41 23.33 -24.27
C ARG A 391 -36.17 24.21 -24.23
N GLU A 392 -36.37 25.50 -23.96
CA GLU A 392 -35.27 26.42 -23.71
C GLU A 392 -34.61 26.11 -22.35
N PRO A 393 -33.28 26.24 -22.24
CA PRO A 393 -32.59 26.09 -20.97
C PRO A 393 -33.05 27.14 -19.96
N THR A 394 -33.29 26.71 -18.73
CA THR A 394 -33.61 27.64 -17.63
C THR A 394 -32.38 28.49 -17.30
N SER A 395 -32.56 29.70 -16.77
CA SER A 395 -31.45 30.60 -16.40
C SER A 395 -30.41 29.96 -15.47
N ASP A 396 -30.82 29.01 -14.62
CA ASP A 396 -29.94 28.24 -13.75
C ASP A 396 -29.16 27.14 -14.51
N GLU A 397 -29.76 26.51 -15.53
CA GLU A 397 -29.10 25.51 -16.39
C GLU A 397 -28.10 26.17 -17.33
N VAL A 398 -28.32 27.43 -17.73
CA VAL A 398 -27.33 28.21 -18.48
C VAL A 398 -26.08 28.46 -17.63
N LYS A 399 -26.25 28.70 -16.32
CA LYS A 399 -25.14 28.90 -15.38
C LYS A 399 -24.45 27.60 -15.00
N TYR A 400 -25.23 26.53 -14.84
CA TYR A 400 -24.77 25.20 -14.45
C TYR A 400 -25.39 24.14 -15.38
N PRO A 401 -24.77 23.88 -16.55
CA PRO A 401 -25.33 22.95 -17.51
C PRO A 401 -25.46 21.56 -16.90
N PRO A 402 -26.64 20.91 -17.01
CA PRO A 402 -26.80 19.54 -16.59
C PRO A 402 -25.96 18.60 -17.47
N PRO A 403 -25.56 17.43 -16.95
CA PRO A 403 -24.72 16.50 -17.69
C PRO A 403 -25.43 15.99 -18.94
N THR A 404 -24.69 15.95 -20.06
CA THR A 404 -25.17 15.39 -21.33
C THR A 404 -25.33 13.86 -21.25
N GLU A 405 -26.04 13.27 -22.21
CA GLU A 405 -26.23 11.81 -22.23
C GLU A 405 -24.89 11.04 -22.32
N VAL A 406 -23.93 11.55 -23.09
CA VAL A 406 -22.58 10.97 -23.21
C VAL A 406 -21.84 11.05 -21.88
N GLU A 407 -21.91 12.19 -21.20
CA GLU A 407 -21.33 12.37 -19.87
C GLU A 407 -22.00 11.46 -18.82
N LEU A 408 -23.31 11.25 -18.90
CA LEU A 408 -24.04 10.31 -18.04
C LEU A 408 -23.61 8.86 -18.28
N ARG A 409 -23.34 8.45 -19.53
CA ARG A 409 -22.76 7.14 -19.85
C ARG A 409 -21.35 6.99 -19.26
N ALA A 410 -20.50 8.00 -19.42
CA ALA A 410 -19.16 8.02 -18.82
C ALA A 410 -19.20 8.02 -17.28
N GLU A 411 -20.11 8.78 -16.68
CA GLU A 411 -20.35 8.80 -15.24
C GLU A 411 -20.78 7.41 -14.74
N ARG A 412 -21.67 6.73 -15.48
CA ARG A 412 -22.09 5.37 -15.16
C ARG A 412 -20.91 4.40 -15.21
N MET A 413 -20.13 4.42 -16.29
CA MET A 413 -18.94 3.56 -16.46
C MET A 413 -17.95 3.75 -15.31
N THR A 414 -17.61 5.00 -14.99
CA THR A 414 -16.67 5.31 -13.91
C THR A 414 -17.19 4.90 -12.53
N LYS A 415 -18.49 5.07 -12.26
CA LYS A 415 -19.14 4.63 -11.01
C LYS A 415 -19.20 3.12 -10.88
N GLU A 416 -19.63 2.41 -11.91
CA GLU A 416 -19.70 0.95 -11.91
C GLU A 416 -18.32 0.32 -11.74
N LYS A 417 -17.32 0.82 -12.48
CA LYS A 417 -15.92 0.42 -12.31
C LYS A 417 -15.45 0.63 -10.88
N ARG A 418 -15.77 1.78 -10.28
CA ARG A 418 -15.39 2.10 -8.91
C ARG A 418 -16.06 1.18 -7.89
N TRP A 419 -17.38 0.96 -7.98
CA TRP A 419 -18.09 0.07 -7.08
C TRP A 419 -17.57 -1.37 -7.16
N ARG A 420 -17.36 -1.90 -8.36
CA ARG A 420 -16.79 -3.25 -8.55
C ARG A 420 -15.39 -3.36 -7.96
N LYS A 421 -14.52 -2.36 -8.18
CA LYS A 421 -13.17 -2.32 -7.60
C LYS A 421 -13.18 -2.22 -6.08
N ASP A 422 -13.98 -1.31 -5.51
CA ASP A 422 -14.06 -1.13 -4.07
C ASP A 422 -14.62 -2.40 -3.38
N LEU A 423 -15.58 -3.11 -4.00
CA LEU A 423 -16.08 -4.42 -3.53
C LEU A 423 -14.99 -5.50 -3.58
N LYS A 424 -14.36 -5.70 -4.75
CA LYS A 424 -13.29 -6.70 -4.93
C LYS A 424 -12.13 -6.44 -3.97
N GLY A 425 -11.72 -5.18 -3.82
CA GLY A 425 -10.67 -4.80 -2.88
C GLY A 425 -11.03 -5.10 -1.43
N TRP A 426 -12.27 -4.81 -1.01
CA TRP A 426 -12.73 -5.13 0.33
C TRP A 426 -12.82 -6.64 0.59
N GLU A 427 -13.27 -7.42 -0.40
CA GLU A 427 -13.31 -8.89 -0.30
C GLU A 427 -11.95 -9.52 -0.04
N ILE A 428 -10.87 -8.92 -0.56
CA ILE A 428 -9.50 -9.37 -0.34
C ILE A 428 -9.03 -9.02 1.08
N VAL A 429 -9.32 -7.81 1.55
CA VAL A 429 -8.71 -7.26 2.78
C VAL A 429 -9.50 -7.59 4.05
N LYS A 430 -10.80 -7.90 3.94
CA LYS A 430 -11.70 -8.15 5.09
C LYS A 430 -11.09 -9.15 6.10
N PRO A 431 -11.32 -8.96 7.42
CA PRO A 431 -10.75 -9.84 8.44
C PRO A 431 -11.13 -11.32 8.31
N SER A 432 -12.34 -11.59 7.81
CA SER A 432 -12.81 -12.97 7.62
C SER A 432 -12.11 -13.71 6.47
N GLN A 433 -11.44 -12.98 5.57
CA GLN A 433 -10.72 -13.57 4.45
C GLN A 433 -9.30 -13.92 4.87
N GLU A 434 -8.92 -15.19 4.73
CA GLU A 434 -7.53 -15.63 4.91
C GLU A 434 -6.68 -15.26 3.69
N VAL A 435 -5.35 -15.26 3.87
CA VAL A 435 -4.41 -15.00 2.79
C VAL A 435 -4.57 -16.09 1.73
N SER A 436 -4.72 -15.70 0.47
CA SER A 436 -4.88 -16.64 -0.63
C SER A 436 -3.59 -17.44 -0.85
N TRP A 437 -3.74 -18.75 -1.02
CA TRP A 437 -2.63 -19.68 -1.22
C TRP A 437 -2.82 -20.50 -2.49
N ASP A 438 -1.71 -20.82 -3.13
CA ASP A 438 -1.56 -21.80 -4.20
C ASP A 438 -0.43 -22.77 -3.78
N PRO A 439 -0.66 -24.09 -3.76
CA PRO A 439 0.38 -25.08 -3.43
C PRO A 439 1.67 -24.95 -4.25
N ARG A 440 1.60 -24.41 -5.47
CA ARG A 440 2.76 -24.22 -6.35
C ARG A 440 3.78 -23.22 -5.79
N PHE A 441 3.41 -22.41 -4.80
CA PHE A 441 4.28 -21.41 -4.19
C PHE A 441 5.29 -21.96 -3.18
N GLU A 442 5.07 -23.18 -2.66
CA GLU A 442 5.88 -23.75 -1.57
C GLU A 442 7.38 -23.75 -1.87
N ASN A 443 7.77 -24.15 -3.09
CA ASN A 443 9.17 -24.19 -3.52
C ASN A 443 9.64 -22.90 -4.20
N ALA A 444 8.73 -21.97 -4.51
CA ALA A 444 9.04 -20.76 -5.29
C ALA A 444 9.28 -19.53 -4.40
N LEU A 445 8.64 -19.48 -3.22
CA LEU A 445 8.72 -18.35 -2.30
C LEU A 445 9.73 -18.58 -1.18
N THR A 446 10.53 -17.55 -0.92
CA THR A 446 11.46 -17.50 0.20
C THR A 446 11.23 -16.24 1.02
N VAL A 447 11.56 -16.28 2.31
CA VAL A 447 11.35 -15.20 3.28
C VAL A 447 12.68 -14.84 3.93
N PHE A 448 12.96 -13.55 4.10
CA PHE A 448 14.15 -13.09 4.83
C PHE A 448 14.06 -13.36 6.33
N VAL A 449 15.16 -13.80 6.92
CA VAL A 449 15.26 -14.20 8.34
C VAL A 449 16.35 -13.40 9.02
N ASP A 450 16.31 -13.37 10.36
CA ASP A 450 17.42 -12.91 11.16
C ASP A 450 18.71 -13.65 10.80
N PRO A 451 19.82 -12.94 10.59
CA PRO A 451 21.10 -13.59 10.42
C PRO A 451 21.44 -14.39 11.69
N PRO A 452 22.15 -15.52 11.55
CA PRO A 452 22.63 -16.26 12.71
C PRO A 452 23.42 -15.30 13.59
N LYS A 453 23.07 -15.23 14.88
CA LYS A 453 23.85 -14.45 15.83
C LYS A 453 25.25 -15.04 15.81
N GLU A 454 26.25 -14.22 15.55
CA GLU A 454 27.66 -14.56 15.78
C GLU A 454 27.74 -15.03 17.24
N THR A 455 27.72 -16.36 17.41
CA THR A 455 28.00 -16.97 18.70
C THR A 455 29.47 -16.70 18.91
N GLU A 456 29.78 -16.04 20.03
CA GLU A 456 31.12 -15.67 20.49
C GLU A 456 32.19 -16.66 20.01
N SER A 457 32.77 -16.41 18.84
CA SER A 457 34.00 -17.06 18.39
C SER A 457 35.16 -16.39 19.13
N LYS A 458 35.11 -16.47 20.47
CA LYS A 458 36.29 -16.56 21.30
C LYS A 458 36.52 -18.04 21.54
N GLU A 459 36.94 -18.75 20.50
CA GLU A 459 37.89 -19.83 20.74
C GLU A 459 39.15 -19.13 21.27
N GLU A 460 39.29 -19.10 22.59
CA GLU A 460 40.57 -18.86 23.22
C GLU A 460 41.56 -19.87 22.62
N PRO A 461 42.70 -19.45 22.06
CA PRO A 461 43.75 -20.41 21.75
C PRO A 461 44.16 -21.04 23.08
N SER A 462 43.80 -22.31 23.27
CA SER A 462 44.23 -23.10 24.42
C SER A 462 45.75 -23.12 24.45
N VAL A 463 46.32 -22.27 25.29
CA VAL A 463 47.71 -22.32 25.73
C VAL A 463 47.85 -23.62 26.52
N ASN A 464 48.19 -24.70 25.81
CA ASN A 464 48.76 -25.88 26.44
C ASN A 464 50.25 -25.61 26.61
N ASP A 465 50.59 -25.04 27.76
CA ASP A 465 51.91 -25.20 28.35
C ASP A 465 51.81 -26.17 29.54
N THR A 466 52.93 -26.86 29.78
CA THR A 466 53.25 -27.85 30.83
C THR A 466 52.91 -29.30 30.47
N SER A 467 53.75 -30.31 30.67
CA SER A 467 55.15 -30.47 31.08
C SER A 467 55.40 -31.98 31.17
N SER A 468 56.65 -32.43 31.01
CA SER A 468 57.21 -33.77 31.37
C SER A 468 56.60 -34.98 30.63
N SER A 469 57.36 -35.74 29.84
CA SER A 469 58.55 -36.53 30.20
C SER A 469 59.37 -36.95 28.99
#